data_AF-A0A1B6IK94-F1
#
_entry.id   AF-A0A1B6IK94-F1
#
_cell.length_a   1.000
_cell.length_b   1.000
_cell.length_c   1.000
_cell.angle_alpha   90.00
_cell.angle_beta   90.00
_cell.angle_gamma   90.00
#
_symmetry.space_group_name_H-M   'P 1'
#
loop_
_entity.id
_entity.type
_entity.pdbx_description
1 polymer ?
#
loop_
_entity_poly.entity_id
_entity_poly.type
_entity_poly.pdbx_seq_one_letter_code
_entity_poly.pdbx_strand_id
1 'polypeptide(L)'
;MAQAPHLLIRILASATVTANFAGKIVRDVMNKGDLGIVDKGKNDLQTEADRSAQLCIIGSLSRQFPKITIIGEEGTSTCHCPEEWITTTSDPEVLSLSCPEQY
;
A
#
# COMPACT_ATOMS: atom_id res chain seq x y z
N MET A 1 -17.84 14.05 22.75
CA MET A 1 -16.50 14.18 22.13
C MET A 1 -16.30 12.91 21.32
N ALA A 2 -16.19 12.98 19.99
CA ALA A 2 -16.01 11.76 19.19
C ALA A 2 -14.64 11.15 19.53
N GLN A 3 -14.64 9.92 20.03
CA GLN A 3 -13.40 9.20 20.30
C GLN A 3 -12.71 8.92 18.97
N ALA A 4 -11.42 9.24 18.86
CA ALA A 4 -10.67 8.94 17.65
C ALA A 4 -10.70 7.42 17.40
N PRO A 5 -10.96 6.96 16.16
CA PRO A 5 -11.03 5.54 15.85
C PRO A 5 -9.72 4.84 16.23
N HIS A 6 -9.82 3.58 16.66
CA HIS A 6 -8.66 2.77 17.05
C HIS A 6 -7.60 2.77 15.95
N LEU A 7 -6.33 2.73 16.34
CA LEU A 7 -5.21 2.76 15.40
C LEU A 7 -5.34 1.69 14.30
N LEU A 8 -5.78 0.49 14.66
CA LEU A 8 -6.02 -0.60 13.71
C LEU A 8 -7.05 -0.22 12.63
N ILE A 9 -8.17 0.39 13.02
CA ILE A 9 -9.20 0.86 12.07
C ILE A 9 -8.66 1.95 11.16
N ARG A 10 -7.87 2.88 11.71
CA ARG A 10 -7.24 3.95 10.92
C ARG A 10 -6.25 3.38 9.90
N ILE A 11 -5.40 2.44 10.31
CA ILE A 11 -4.46 1.77 9.40
C ILE A 11 -5.23 1.02 8.32
N LEU A 12 -6.27 0.26 8.70
CA LEU A 12 -7.10 -0.48 7.76
C LEU A 12 -7.76 0.45 6.74
N ALA A 13 -8.34 1.56 7.18
CA ALA A 13 -9.01 2.54 6.32
C ALA A 13 -8.04 3.18 5.32
N SER A 14 -6.82 3.53 5.76
CA SER A 14 -5.78 4.05 4.88
C SER A 14 -5.22 2.97 3.94
N ALA A 15 -5.09 1.72 4.42
CA ALA A 15 -4.63 0.59 3.61
C ALA A 15 -5.63 0.26 2.49
N THR A 16 -6.94 0.33 2.73
CA THR A 16 -7.97 0.14 1.70
C THR A 16 -7.80 1.11 0.55
N VAL A 17 -7.68 2.41 0.83
CA VAL A 17 -7.46 3.44 -0.20
C VAL A 17 -6.16 3.19 -0.95
N THR A 18 -5.09 2.90 -0.21
CA THR A 18 -3.76 2.66 -0.78
C THR A 18 -3.74 1.43 -1.68
N ALA A 19 -4.40 0.34 -1.27
CA ALA A 19 -4.51 -0.90 -2.05
C ALA A 19 -5.32 -0.69 -3.34
N ASN A 20 -6.40 0.10 -3.28
CA ASN A 20 -7.17 0.46 -4.47
C ASN A 20 -6.31 1.22 -5.50
N PHE A 21 -5.48 2.15 -5.03
CA PHE A 21 -4.54 2.89 -5.89
C PHE A 21 -3.43 1.99 -6.42
N ALA A 22 -2.83 1.14 -5.59
CA ALA A 22 -1.85 0.15 -6.02
C ALA A 22 -2.43 -0.79 -7.10
N GLY A 23 -3.69 -1.20 -6.96
CA GLY A 23 -4.39 -1.96 -7.99
C GLY A 23 -4.54 -1.21 -9.32
N LYS A 24 -4.66 0.13 -9.29
CA LYS A 24 -4.61 0.96 -10.51
C LYS A 24 -3.24 0.87 -11.17
N ILE A 25 -2.16 1.03 -10.40
CA ILE A 25 -0.78 0.92 -10.90
C ILE A 25 -0.56 -0.45 -11.57
N VAL A 26 -1.01 -1.54 -10.94
CA VAL A 26 -0.89 -2.89 -11.51
C VAL A 26 -1.59 -2.98 -12.86
N ARG A 27 -2.82 -2.45 -12.98
CA ARG A 27 -3.55 -2.42 -14.26
C ARG A 27 -2.87 -1.54 -15.30
N ASP A 28 -2.30 -0.41 -14.89
CA ASP A 28 -1.60 0.50 -15.80
C ASP A 28 -0.34 -0.16 -16.39
N VAL A 29 0.45 -0.87 -15.56
CA VAL A 29 1.59 -1.68 -16.02
C VAL A 29 1.13 -2.79 -16.97
N MET A 30 0.06 -3.52 -16.62
CA MET A 30 -0.48 -4.57 -17.49
C MET A 30 -0.92 -4.00 -18.86
N ASN A 31 -1.60 -2.86 -18.87
CA ASN A 31 -2.09 -2.20 -20.09
C ASN A 31 -0.95 -1.64 -20.97
N LYS A 32 0.17 -1.22 -20.36
CA LYS A 32 1.38 -0.82 -21.08
C LYS A 32 1.99 -1.98 -21.86
N GLY A 33 1.78 -3.23 -21.42
CA GLY A 33 2.25 -4.46 -22.08
C GLY A 33 3.73 -4.78 -21.87
N ASP A 34 4.53 -3.80 -21.44
CA ASP A 34 5.89 -4.00 -20.96
C ASP A 34 5.87 -4.21 -19.44
N LEU A 35 5.96 -5.47 -19.02
CA LEU A 35 5.89 -5.87 -17.62
C LEU A 35 7.20 -5.64 -16.86
N GLY A 36 8.30 -5.28 -17.54
CA GLY A 36 9.61 -5.06 -16.92
C GLY A 36 10.05 -6.22 -16.01
N ILE A 37 9.93 -7.46 -16.47
CA ILE A 37 10.21 -8.65 -15.65
C ILE A 37 11.68 -8.69 -15.21
N VAL A 38 11.91 -8.98 -13.94
CA VAL A 38 13.21 -9.24 -13.31
C VAL A 38 13.20 -10.66 -12.77
N ASP A 39 14.23 -11.43 -13.10
CA ASP A 39 14.45 -12.77 -12.56
C ASP A 39 15.33 -12.66 -11.31
N LYS A 40 14.77 -12.97 -10.14
CA LYS A 40 15.45 -12.97 -8.84
C LYS A 40 16.00 -14.35 -8.47
N GLY A 41 15.82 -15.35 -9.34
CA GLY A 41 16.32 -16.71 -9.16
C GLY A 41 15.26 -17.76 -9.46
N LYS A 42 15.43 -18.95 -8.87
CA LYS A 42 14.61 -20.12 -9.22
C LYS A 42 13.13 -19.90 -8.91
N ASN A 43 12.34 -19.66 -9.97
CA ASN A 43 10.90 -19.41 -9.92
C ASN A 43 10.51 -18.14 -9.15
N ASP A 44 11.38 -17.12 -9.11
CA ASP A 44 11.12 -15.83 -8.46
C ASP A 44 11.16 -14.73 -9.53
N LEU A 45 10.06 -14.63 -10.29
CA LEU A 45 9.88 -13.58 -11.29
C LEU A 45 9.13 -12.41 -10.66
N GLN A 46 9.68 -11.22 -10.84
CA GLN A 46 9.13 -9.97 -10.31
C GLN A 46 8.86 -8.99 -11.45
N THR A 47 7.67 -8.42 -11.51
CA THR A 47 7.27 -7.43 -12.51
C THR A 47 7.44 -5.98 -12.02
N GLU A 48 7.34 -5.03 -12.95
CA GLU A 48 7.22 -3.59 -12.62
C GLU A 48 5.99 -3.32 -11.75
N ALA A 49 4.92 -4.10 -11.93
CA ALA A 49 3.70 -3.97 -11.15
C ALA A 49 3.96 -4.26 -9.66
N ASP A 50 4.70 -5.32 -9.34
CA ASP A 50 4.97 -5.72 -7.96
C ASP A 50 5.79 -4.66 -7.22
N ARG A 51 6.89 -4.21 -7.85
CA ARG A 51 7.75 -3.15 -7.31
C ARG A 51 7.01 -1.83 -7.12
N SER A 52 6.21 -1.43 -8.11
CA SER A 52 5.51 -0.14 -8.10
C SER A 52 4.35 -0.13 -7.12
N ALA A 53 3.59 -1.22 -7.02
CA ALA A 53 2.54 -1.40 -6.03
C ALA A 53 3.10 -1.35 -4.60
N GLN A 54 4.19 -2.08 -4.33
CA GLN A 54 4.85 -2.04 -3.02
C GLN A 54 5.35 -0.64 -2.69
N LEU A 55 5.99 0.06 -3.64
CA LEU A 55 6.49 1.42 -3.45
C LEU A 55 5.36 2.39 -3.07
N CYS A 56 4.23 2.32 -3.77
CA CYS A 56 3.01 3.08 -3.47
C CYS A 56 2.49 2.77 -2.05
N ILE A 57 2.42 1.49 -1.67
CA ILE A 57 1.90 1.05 -0.37
C ILE A 57 2.79 1.55 0.77
N ILE A 58 4.09 1.29 0.68
CA ILE A 58 5.06 1.70 1.71
C ILE A 58 5.10 3.22 1.82
N GLY A 59 5.19 3.94 0.71
CA GLY A 59 5.23 5.40 0.69
C GLY A 59 4.00 6.02 1.34
N SER A 60 2.81 5.56 0.96
CA SER A 60 1.54 6.08 1.46
C SER A 60 1.33 5.83 2.94
N LEU A 61 1.53 4.59 3.39
CA LEU A 61 1.31 4.24 4.79
C LEU A 61 2.40 4.82 5.71
N SER A 62 3.66 4.86 5.27
CA SER A 62 4.74 5.45 6.07
C SER A 62 4.55 6.96 6.28
N ARG A 63 3.99 7.67 5.29
CA ARG A 63 3.67 9.10 5.42
C ARG A 63 2.57 9.36 6.45
N GLN A 64 1.56 8.50 6.50
CA GLN A 64 0.44 8.63 7.45
C GLN A 64 0.79 8.09 8.85
N PHE A 65 1.65 7.07 8.93
CA PHE A 65 1.99 6.37 10.16
C PHE A 65 3.51 6.22 10.30
N PRO A 66 4.25 7.29 10.61
CA PRO A 66 5.72 7.28 10.58
C PRO A 66 6.39 6.36 11.62
N LYS A 67 5.62 5.74 12.52
CA LYS A 67 6.11 4.82 13.57
C LYS A 67 5.88 3.35 13.26
N ILE A 68 5.17 3.00 12.18
CA ILE A 68 4.95 1.60 11.82
C ILE A 68 6.14 1.07 11.02
N THR A 69 6.41 -0.21 11.17
CA THR A 69 7.35 -0.93 10.31
C THR A 69 6.55 -1.72 9.29
N ILE A 70 6.83 -1.49 8.01
CA ILE A 70 6.20 -2.21 6.90
C ILE A 70 7.27 -3.11 6.29
N ILE A 71 6.96 -4.39 6.14
CA ILE A 71 7.84 -5.38 5.54
C ILE A 71 7.18 -5.80 4.23
N GLY A 72 7.83 -5.53 3.11
CA GLY A 72 7.41 -5.94 1.78
C GLY A 72 8.32 -7.03 1.21
N GLU A 73 7.78 -7.80 0.27
CA GLU A 73 8.51 -8.87 -0.43
C GLU A 73 9.69 -8.33 -1.24
N GLU A 74 9.52 -7.19 -1.90
CA GLU A 74 10.48 -6.65 -2.87
C GLU A 74 11.68 -5.93 -2.24
N GLY A 75 11.91 -6.20 -0.95
CA GLY A 75 12.99 -5.64 -0.16
C GLY A 75 12.78 -4.16 0.19
N THR A 76 13.84 -3.52 0.70
CA THR A 76 13.84 -2.08 0.96
C THR A 76 13.87 -1.31 -0.35
N SER A 77 12.74 -0.71 -0.72
CA SER A 77 12.65 0.21 -1.85
C SER A 77 13.58 1.42 -1.59
N THR A 78 14.75 1.45 -2.22
CA THR A 78 15.68 2.59 -2.12
C THR A 78 15.24 3.78 -2.99
N CYS A 79 14.22 3.58 -3.82
CA CYS A 79 13.64 4.58 -4.71
C CYS A 79 12.62 5.46 -3.97
N HIS A 80 12.63 6.75 -4.28
CA HIS A 80 11.61 7.69 -3.81
C HIS A 80 10.29 7.37 -4.50
N CYS A 81 9.20 7.22 -3.73
CA CYS A 81 7.87 7.02 -4.30
C CYS A 81 7.39 8.33 -4.95
N PRO A 82 6.90 8.31 -6.19
CA PRO A 82 6.33 9.50 -6.83
C PRO A 82 5.17 10.07 -6.00
N GLU A 83 5.12 11.39 -5.82
CA GLU A 83 4.10 12.07 -4.99
C GLU A 83 2.67 11.79 -5.50
N GLU A 84 2.50 11.63 -6.81
CA GLU A 84 1.23 11.28 -7.45
C GLU A 84 0.73 9.87 -7.10
N TRP A 85 1.60 8.99 -6.60
CA TRP A 85 1.23 7.66 -6.13
C TRP A 85 0.91 7.65 -4.64
N ILE A 86 1.17 8.74 -3.92
CA ILE A 86 0.95 8.78 -2.49
C ILE A 86 -0.51 9.11 -2.17
N THR A 87 -1.19 8.17 -1.53
CA THR A 87 -2.52 8.39 -0.97
C THR A 87 -2.42 8.74 0.51
N THR A 88 -3.03 9.85 0.92
CA THR A 88 -3.08 10.31 2.33
C THR A 88 -4.49 10.35 2.91
N THR A 89 -5.48 9.86 2.16
CA THR A 89 -6.88 9.76 2.60
C THR A 89 -7.13 8.40 3.24
N SER A 90 -8.26 8.29 3.93
CA SER A 90 -8.72 7.08 4.59
C SER A 90 -10.16 6.80 4.15
N ASP A 91 -10.50 5.52 4.03
CA ASP A 91 -11.84 5.09 3.66
C ASP A 91 -12.86 5.43 4.77
N PRO A 92 -13.90 6.25 4.50
CA PRO A 92 -14.83 6.71 5.52
C PRO A 92 -15.74 5.58 6.04
N GLU A 93 -16.06 4.58 5.22
CA GLU A 93 -16.87 3.43 5.63
C GLU A 93 -16.07 2.57 6.60
N VAL A 94 -14.80 2.30 6.29
CA VAL A 94 -13.91 1.56 7.18
C VAL A 94 -13.66 2.33 8.48
N LEU A 95 -13.51 3.66 8.44
CA LEU A 95 -13.34 4.47 9.65
C LEU A 95 -14.55 4.42 10.60
N SER A 96 -15.74 4.10 10.08
CA SER A 96 -16.96 3.95 10.88
C SER A 96 -17.06 2.60 11.60
N LEU A 97 -16.18 1.65 11.27
CA LEU A 97 -16.15 0.33 11.89
C LEU A 97 -15.67 0.41 13.34
N SER A 98 -16.21 -0.48 14.17
CA SER A 98 -15.77 -0.68 15.54
C SER A 98 -14.96 -1.96 15.64
N CYS A 99 -13.88 -1.93 16.43
CA CYS A 99 -13.18 -3.16 16.77
C CYS A 99 -14.10 -4.06 17.61
N PRO A 100 -14.04 -5.39 17.43
CA PRO A 100 -14.71 -6.33 18.32
C PRO A 100 -14.26 -6.11 19.77
N GLU A 101 -15.18 -6.29 20.73
CA GLU A 101 -14.86 -6.18 22.16
C GLU A 101 -13.98 -7.35 22.66
N GLN A 102 -13.92 -8.45 21.90
CA GLN A 102 -13.23 -9.69 22.25
C GLN A 102 -12.46 -10.23 21.03
N TYR A 103 -11.32 -10.88 21.28
CA TYR A 103 -10.38 -11.41 20.28
C TYR A 103 -10.62 -12.88 19.96
#